data_AF-A0AAV8Y207-F1
#
_entry.id   AF-A0AAV8Y207-F1
#
_cell.length_a   1.000
_cell.length_b   1.000
_cell.length_c   1.000
_cell.angle_alpha   90.00
_cell.angle_beta   90.00
_cell.angle_gamma   90.00
#
_symmetry.space_group_name_H-M   'P 1'
#
loop_
_entity.id
_entity.type
_entity.pdbx_description
1 polymer ?
#
loop_
_entity_poly.entity_id
_entity_poly.type
_entity_poly.pdbx_seq_one_letter_code
_entity_poly.pdbx_strand_id
1 'polypeptide(L)' 'MSHYGSVEPPRVEGLLRLYSMTYCPYAERTRLVLNAKGIPHDIVNINLANKPEWYFKIHPEGK' A
#
# COMPACT_ATOMS: atom_id res chain seq x y z
N MET A 1 -5.61 -11.93 13.67
CA MET A 1 -5.91 -10.60 14.24
C MET A 1 -6.46 -9.74 13.13
N SER A 2 -7.76 -9.47 13.15
CA SER A 2 -8.49 -8.70 12.13
C SER A 2 -8.19 -7.20 12.26
N HIS A 3 -7.84 -6.51 11.17
CA HIS A 3 -7.55 -5.07 11.14
C HIS A 3 -8.81 -4.17 11.15
N TYR A 4 -9.93 -4.67 11.68
CA TYR A 4 -11.10 -3.83 11.95
C TYR A 4 -10.68 -2.71 12.92
N GLY A 5 -10.73 -1.46 12.45
CA GLY A 5 -10.28 -0.27 13.21
C GLY A 5 -8.91 0.31 12.82
N SER A 6 -8.24 -0.19 11.78
CA SER A 6 -7.07 0.49 11.22
C SER A 6 -7.48 1.83 10.59
N VAL A 7 -6.73 2.89 10.89
CA VAL A 7 -6.87 4.23 10.26
C VAL A 7 -5.93 4.35 9.06
N GLU A 8 -6.34 5.11 8.03
CA GLU A 8 -5.46 5.43 6.91
C GLU A 8 -4.25 6.22 7.42
N PRO A 9 -3.01 5.76 7.20
CA PRO A 9 -1.82 6.51 7.61
C PRO A 9 -1.75 7.87 6.88
N PRO A 10 -1.29 8.95 7.54
CA PRO A 10 -1.19 10.27 6.91
C PRO A 10 -0.28 10.20 5.68
N ARG A 11 -0.63 10.92 4.61
CA ARG A 11 0.21 11.00 3.40
C ARG A 11 1.47 11.79 3.68
N VAL A 12 2.60 11.32 3.15
CA VAL A 12 3.85 12.07 3.18
C VAL A 12 3.89 12.97 1.95
N GLU A 13 3.92 14.28 2.17
CA GLU A 13 3.95 15.25 1.07
C GLU A 13 5.21 15.06 0.21
N GLY A 14 5.03 15.15 -1.11
CA GLY A 14 6.12 14.99 -2.08
C GLY A 14 6.55 13.54 -2.34
N LEU A 15 6.00 12.54 -1.64
CA LEU A 15 6.26 11.13 -1.91
C LEU A 15 5.11 10.45 -2.65
N LEU A 16 5.46 9.52 -3.54
CA LEU A 16 4.48 8.56 -4.07
C LEU A 16 4.12 7.54 -2.98
N ARG A 17 2.85 7.13 -2.92
CA ARG A 17 2.41 6.06 -2.03
C ARG A 17 2.22 4.74 -2.74
N LEU A 18 2.93 3.72 -2.26
CA LEU A 18 2.73 2.33 -2.67
C LEU A 18 1.98 1.56 -1.57
N TYR A 19 0.73 1.21 -1.86
CA TYR A 19 0.01 0.20 -1.07
C TYR A 19 0.55 -1.19 -1.45
N SER A 20 1.01 -1.94 -0.45
CA SER A 20 1.76 -3.17 -0.65
C SER A 20 1.33 -4.25 0.34
N MET A 21 1.89 -5.45 0.16
CA MET A 21 1.88 -6.51 1.14
C MET A 21 3.24 -7.23 1.01
N THR A 22 3.89 -7.52 2.12
CA THR A 22 5.29 -7.99 2.18
C THR A 22 5.61 -9.16 1.25
N TYR A 23 4.65 -10.07 1.04
CA TYR A 23 4.79 -11.29 0.25
C TYR A 23 4.00 -11.25 -1.07
N CYS A 24 3.58 -10.06 -1.53
CA CYS A 24 2.85 -9.93 -2.78
C CYS A 24 3.82 -9.81 -3.98
N PRO A 25 3.89 -10.81 -4.88
CA PRO A 25 4.81 -10.77 -6.02
C PRO A 25 4.46 -9.65 -7.02
N TYR A 26 3.22 -9.18 -7.04
CA TYR A 26 2.81 -8.05 -7.88
C TYR A 26 3.33 -6.73 -7.32
N ALA A 27 3.18 -6.51 -6.01
CA ALA A 27 3.65 -5.29 -5.37
C ALA A 27 5.19 -5.23 -5.32
N GLU A 28 5.85 -6.38 -5.23
CA GLU A 28 7.31 -6.50 -5.29
C GLU A 28 7.87 -5.92 -6.60
N ARG A 29 7.26 -6.21 -7.76
CA ARG A 29 7.67 -5.65 -9.06
C ARG A 29 7.67 -4.12 -9.03
N THR A 30 6.62 -3.52 -8.49
CA THR A 30 6.52 -2.06 -8.38
C THR A 30 7.58 -1.49 -7.44
N ARG A 31 7.85 -2.14 -6.29
CA ARG A 31 8.93 -1.75 -5.37
C ARG A 31 10.30 -1.77 -6.08
N LEU A 32 10.59 -2.84 -6.82
CA LEU A 32 11.85 -2.97 -7.54
C LEU A 32 12.03 -1.86 -8.59
N VAL A 33 10.98 -1.54 -9.35
CA VAL A 33 11.03 -0.47 -10.35
C VAL A 33 11.22 0.91 -9.71
N LEU A 34 10.49 1.20 -8.62
CA LEU A 34 10.62 2.47 -7.90
C LEU A 34 12.04 2.64 -7.32
N ASN A 35 12.59 1.57 -6.74
CA ASN A 35 13.96 1.55 -6.22
C ASN A 35 14.99 1.72 -7.34
N ALA A 36 14.85 0.97 -8.44
CA ALA A 36 15.79 1.04 -9.57
C ALA A 36 15.80 2.42 -10.25
N LYS A 37 14.67 3.14 -10.22
CA LYS A 37 14.55 4.50 -10.77
C LYS A 37 14.90 5.60 -9.76
N GLY A 38 15.19 5.26 -8.50
CA GLY A 38 15.46 6.24 -7.45
C GLY A 38 14.29 7.18 -7.15
N ILE A 39 13.05 6.73 -7.37
CA ILE A 39 11.85 7.56 -7.17
C ILE A 39 11.49 7.53 -5.67
N PRO A 40 11.44 8.67 -4.97
CA PRO A 40 11.02 8.72 -3.57
C PRO A 40 9.57 8.24 -3.39
N HIS A 41 9.37 7.29 -2.47
CA HIS A 41 8.06 6.72 -2.20
C HIS A 41 7.95 6.20 -0.77
N ASP A 42 6.74 6.23 -0.21
CA ASP A 42 6.41 5.57 1.03
C ASP A 42 5.62 4.27 0.77
N ILE A 43 5.75 3.31 1.68
CA ILE A 43 5.13 1.99 1.55
C ILE A 43 4.17 1.79 2.72
N VAL A 44 2.90 1.57 2.39
CA VAL A 44 1.88 1.20 3.37
C VAL A 44 1.51 -0.27 3.13
N ASN A 45 1.89 -1.13 4.06
CA ASN A 45 1.52 -2.54 4.00
C ASN A 45 0.09 -2.74 4.49
N ILE A 46 -0.75 -3.38 3.67
CA ILE A 46 -2.12 -3.75 3.99
C ILE A 46 -2.28 -5.26 4.01
N ASN A 47 -3.18 -5.75 4.86
CA ASN A 47 -3.56 -7.15 4.86
C ASN A 47 -4.58 -7.40 3.73
N LEU A 48 -4.19 -8.19 2.72
CA LEU A 48 -5.06 -8.46 1.56
C LEU A 48 -6.26 -9.37 1.87
N ALA A 49 -6.13 -10.24 2.87
CA ALA A 49 -7.21 -11.12 3.33
C ALA A 49 -8.24 -10.38 4.20
N ASN A 50 -7.80 -9.34 4.89
CA ASN A 50 -8.66 -8.48 5.69
C ASN A 50 -8.30 -7.01 5.44
N LYS A 51 -8.78 -6.50 4.30
CA LYS A 51 -8.49 -5.14 3.83
C LYS A 51 -9.17 -4.13 4.74
N PRO A 52 -8.48 -3.05 5.14
CA PRO A 52 -9.10 -2.02 5.96
C PRO A 52 -10.14 -1.24 5.16
N GLU A 53 -11.21 -0.80 5.82
CA GLU A 53 -12.37 -0.18 5.15
C GLU A 53 -12.00 1.08 4.37
N TRP A 54 -11.06 1.88 4.88
CA TRP A 54 -10.56 3.08 4.21
C TRP A 54 -9.90 2.77 2.86
N TYR A 55 -9.36 1.57 2.66
CA TYR A 55 -8.70 1.21 1.41
C TYR A 55 -9.69 1.12 0.25
N PHE A 56 -10.93 0.70 0.49
CA PHE A 56 -11.97 0.66 -0.54
C PHE A 56 -12.38 2.04 -1.05
N LYS A 57 -12.18 3.10 -0.26
CA LYS A 57 -12.39 4.49 -0.70
C LYS A 57 -11.31 4.93 -1.70
N ILE A 58 -10.14 4.30 -1.65
CA ILE A 58 -9.00 4.59 -2.53
C ILE A 58 -9.05 3.70 -3.77
N HIS A 59 -9.33 2.41 -3.58
CA HIS A 59 -9.43 1.44 -4.64
C HIS A 59 -10.73 0.62 -4.51
N PRO A 60 -11.83 1.07 -5.16
CA PRO A 60 -13.16 0.47 -5.00
C PRO A 60 -13.24 -1.02 -5.37
N GLU A 61 -12.40 -1.49 -6.29
CA GLU A 61 -12.33 -2.91 -6.68
C GLU A 61 -11.61 -3.78 -5.64
N GLY A 62 -10.88 -3.17 -4.69
CA GLY A 62 -10.20 -3.87 -3.61
C GLY A 62 -9.14 -4.89 -4.04
N LYS A 63 -8.52 -4.70 -5.21
CA LYS A 63 -7.39 -5.52 -5.69
C LYS A 63 -6.06 -5.09 -5.07
#